data_AF-A0A6L6JDE9-F1
#
_entry.id   AF-A0A6L6JDE9-F1
#
_cell.length_a   1.000
_cell.length_b   1.000
_cell.length_c   1.000
_cell.angle_alpha   90.00
_cell.angle_beta   90.00
_cell.angle_gamma   90.00
#
_symmetry.space_group_name_H-M   'P 1'
#
loop_
_entity.id
_entity.type
_entity.pdbx_description
1 polymer ?
#
loop_
_entity_poly.entity_id
_entity_poly.type
_entity_poly.pdbx_seq_one_letter_code
_entity_poly.pdbx_strand_id
1 'polypeptide(L)'
;MPSAGRALAIARRIGSTITFGIVVAALSGCVMDSENLVLTQSQLEERTPFVPVSVGQAWVNAPGMRGVLERNLRVGAEQRISLVNTTTVQGDNVMMLRTRNGGMSSYGRLRFEDIVSRFGGLPYPFTNLTSGDLQVGDDGSGSYFWASQTLGGSVSCVLGLRRVDRGMRQLPGDAGVMDIVLRNCVNGSAQDALEPLFSNSIGVAPIASGSNGESRMLSPLAAPTAGLVAITPASGPSQ
;
A
#
# COMPACT_ATOMS: atom_id res chain seq x y z
N MET A 1 -52.62 -47.72 46.27
CA MET A 1 -52.55 -48.18 47.67
C MET A 1 -51.19 -47.78 48.23
N PRO A 2 -51.13 -47.43 49.52
CA PRO A 2 -50.76 -46.11 50.07
C PRO A 2 -49.29 -46.11 50.55
N SER A 3 -48.70 -45.13 51.25
CA SER A 3 -49.13 -44.00 52.08
C SER A 3 -47.92 -43.03 52.18
N ALA A 4 -48.10 -41.71 52.27
CA ALA A 4 -48.15 -40.94 53.53
C ALA A 4 -47.07 -41.35 54.56
N GLY A 5 -46.36 -40.45 55.24
CA GLY A 5 -46.48 -39.01 55.45
C GLY A 5 -45.19 -38.50 56.12
N ARG A 6 -44.96 -37.19 56.15
CA ARG A 6 -45.16 -36.31 57.34
C ARG A 6 -44.39 -36.81 58.59
N ALA A 7 -43.67 -36.01 59.36
CA ALA A 7 -43.44 -34.58 59.42
C ALA A 7 -42.47 -34.30 60.60
N LEU A 8 -41.92 -33.08 60.62
CA LEU A 8 -41.69 -32.25 61.81
C LEU A 8 -40.76 -32.76 62.94
N ALA A 9 -39.62 -32.07 63.08
CA ALA A 9 -39.46 -30.92 63.99
C ALA A 9 -38.29 -30.96 65.01
N ILE A 10 -37.96 -29.73 65.43
CA ILE A 10 -37.34 -29.28 66.70
C ILE A 10 -35.85 -28.91 66.64
N ALA A 11 -35.63 -27.67 66.21
CA ALA A 11 -35.03 -26.53 66.95
C ALA A 11 -34.00 -26.74 68.09
N ARG A 12 -32.91 -25.96 68.00
CA ARG A 12 -32.09 -25.24 69.04
C ARG A 12 -30.62 -25.32 68.60
N ARG A 13 -29.72 -24.35 68.78
CA ARG A 13 -29.61 -23.05 69.47
C ARG A 13 -28.34 -22.41 68.86
N ILE A 14 -28.37 -21.16 68.42
CA ILE A 14 -27.75 -19.99 69.07
C ILE A 14 -26.35 -20.26 69.66
N GLY A 15 -25.35 -19.55 69.13
CA GLY A 15 -24.01 -19.40 69.72
C GLY A 15 -22.97 -19.13 68.63
N SER A 16 -22.92 -17.91 68.10
CA SER A 16 -22.03 -16.83 68.57
C SER A 16 -20.62 -16.94 67.97
N THR A 17 -20.27 -15.89 67.21
CA THR A 17 -18.92 -15.31 67.05
C THR A 17 -17.81 -16.21 66.48
N ILE A 18 -17.34 -15.89 65.28
CA ILE A 18 -16.00 -15.33 65.06
C ILE A 18 -15.95 -14.77 63.63
N THR A 19 -15.81 -13.46 63.57
CA THR A 19 -15.38 -12.67 62.42
C THR A 19 -13.97 -13.10 62.05
N PHE A 20 -13.77 -13.69 60.86
CA PHE A 20 -12.46 -13.65 60.21
C PHE A 20 -12.68 -13.55 58.71
N GLY A 21 -12.37 -12.36 58.19
CA GLY A 21 -12.51 -12.02 56.80
C GLY A 21 -11.60 -12.87 55.93
N ILE A 22 -12.16 -13.39 54.85
CA ILE A 22 -11.43 -13.61 53.60
C ILE A 22 -12.30 -13.00 52.51
N VAL A 23 -12.04 -11.73 52.23
CA VAL A 23 -12.38 -11.10 50.95
C VAL A 23 -11.56 -11.86 49.91
N VAL A 24 -12.16 -12.90 49.32
CA VAL A 24 -11.56 -13.61 48.19
C VAL A 24 -11.54 -12.64 47.01
N ALA A 25 -10.33 -12.21 46.71
CA ALA A 25 -9.90 -11.38 45.59
C ALA A 25 -10.79 -11.49 44.34
N ALA A 26 -11.58 -10.44 44.09
CA ALA A 26 -12.15 -10.12 42.79
C ALA A 26 -11.07 -9.56 41.84
N LEU A 27 -10.02 -10.35 41.60
CA LEU A 27 -8.93 -10.04 40.67
C LEU A 27 -8.60 -11.29 39.82
N SER A 28 -9.60 -11.93 39.23
CA SER A 28 -9.36 -12.67 37.99
C SER A 28 -9.24 -11.63 36.88
N GLY A 29 -7.99 -11.26 36.60
CA GLY A 29 -7.62 -10.19 35.71
C GLY A 29 -8.26 -10.31 34.32
N CYS A 30 -8.50 -9.16 33.72
CA CYS A 30 -8.53 -9.07 32.26
C CYS A 30 -7.22 -9.69 31.77
N VAL A 31 -7.29 -10.92 31.28
CA VAL A 31 -6.26 -11.44 30.39
C VAL A 31 -6.31 -10.49 29.20
N MET A 32 -5.43 -9.48 29.21
CA MET A 32 -5.16 -8.67 28.04
C MET A 32 -4.54 -9.65 27.07
N ASP A 33 -5.40 -10.22 26.23
CA ASP A 33 -5.04 -11.08 25.12
C ASP A 33 -4.17 -10.24 24.17
N SER A 34 -2.86 -10.30 24.41
CA SER A 34 -1.84 -9.57 23.65
C SER A 34 -1.67 -10.14 22.24
N GLU A 35 -2.33 -11.25 21.90
CA GLU A 35 -2.34 -11.82 20.55
C GLU A 35 -3.19 -10.99 19.56
N ASN A 36 -4.03 -10.06 20.05
CA ASN A 36 -4.88 -9.21 19.20
C ASN A 36 -4.30 -7.82 18.85
N LEU A 37 -3.03 -7.56 19.16
CA LEU A 37 -2.35 -6.31 18.76
C LEU A 37 -1.82 -6.32 17.31
N VAL A 38 -1.91 -7.47 16.63
CA VAL A 38 -1.53 -7.59 15.23
C VAL A 38 -2.70 -7.11 14.36
N LEU A 39 -2.62 -5.86 13.90
CA LEU A 39 -3.57 -5.33 12.92
C LEU A 39 -3.62 -6.23 11.68
N THR A 40 -4.84 -6.53 11.23
CA THR A 40 -5.07 -7.17 9.94
C THR A 40 -4.54 -6.29 8.81
N GLN A 41 -4.27 -6.88 7.65
CA GLN A 41 -3.77 -6.14 6.50
C GLN A 41 -4.72 -5.00 6.08
N SER A 42 -6.04 -5.23 6.09
CA SER A 42 -7.03 -4.19 5.79
C SER A 42 -7.00 -3.05 6.81
N GLN A 43 -6.87 -3.35 8.10
CA GLN A 43 -6.75 -2.33 9.14
C GLN A 43 -5.45 -1.52 9.03
N LEU A 44 -4.34 -2.14 8.60
CA LEU A 44 -3.10 -1.41 8.31
C LEU A 44 -3.27 -0.49 7.11
N GLU A 45 -3.90 -0.97 6.03
CA GLU A 45 -4.16 -0.16 4.84
C GLU A 45 -5.11 1.00 5.12
N GLU A 46 -6.08 0.83 6.01
CA GLU A 46 -7.00 1.90 6.41
C GLU A 46 -6.32 2.94 7.31
N ARG A 47 -5.40 2.51 8.19
CA ARG A 47 -4.77 3.37 9.20
C ARG A 47 -3.48 4.04 8.75
N THR A 48 -2.80 3.52 7.73
CA THR A 48 -1.56 4.12 7.23
C THR A 48 -1.90 5.24 6.23
N PRO A 49 -1.66 6.52 6.59
CA PRO A 49 -1.94 7.63 5.70
C PRO A 49 -0.94 7.69 4.54
N PHE A 50 -1.38 8.29 3.45
CA PHE A 50 -0.49 8.72 2.37
C PHE A 50 0.28 9.97 2.80
N VAL A 51 1.56 10.01 2.46
CA VAL A 51 2.42 11.19 2.59
C VAL A 51 2.82 11.71 1.22
N PRO A 52 2.85 13.04 1.00
CA PRO A 52 3.35 13.59 -0.24
C PRO A 52 4.87 13.41 -0.33
N VAL A 53 5.34 13.03 -1.51
CA VAL A 53 6.76 12.91 -1.85
C VAL A 53 7.05 13.70 -3.13
N SER A 54 8.33 13.98 -3.39
CA SER A 54 8.70 14.71 -4.60
C SER A 54 8.48 13.85 -5.85
N VAL A 55 8.21 14.50 -6.99
CA VAL A 55 8.07 13.81 -8.29
C VAL A 55 9.33 13.02 -8.66
N GLY A 56 10.51 13.49 -8.25
CA GLY A 56 11.78 12.77 -8.44
C GLY A 56 11.93 11.49 -7.61
N GLN A 57 11.02 11.24 -6.65
CA GLN A 57 10.97 9.99 -5.88
C GLN A 57 9.93 9.00 -6.41
N ALA A 58 9.26 9.32 -7.52
CA ALA A 58 8.34 8.36 -8.12
C ALA A 58 9.07 7.10 -8.56
N TRP A 59 8.39 5.96 -8.51
CA TRP A 59 9.00 4.71 -8.94
C TRP A 59 9.04 4.58 -10.46
N VAL A 60 8.20 5.34 -11.17
CA VAL A 60 8.08 5.37 -12.63
C VAL A 60 8.18 6.81 -13.13
N ASN A 61 8.56 6.99 -14.38
CA ASN A 61 8.65 8.27 -15.06
C ASN A 61 7.51 8.41 -16.08
N ALA A 62 6.30 8.63 -15.57
CA ALA A 62 5.11 8.83 -16.41
C ALA A 62 5.06 10.27 -16.96
N PRO A 63 4.62 10.48 -18.21
CA PRO A 63 4.40 11.82 -18.74
C PRO A 63 3.28 12.54 -17.97
N GLY A 64 3.44 13.84 -17.75
CA GLY A 64 2.40 14.68 -17.18
C GLY A 64 2.15 14.51 -15.68
N MET A 65 3.09 13.93 -14.92
CA MET A 65 3.02 13.82 -13.46
C MET A 65 2.86 15.19 -12.78
N ARG A 66 1.95 15.25 -11.79
CA ARG A 66 1.64 16.47 -11.02
C ARG A 66 1.91 16.33 -9.53
N GLY A 67 1.80 15.13 -9.00
CA GLY A 67 2.00 14.86 -7.58
C GLY A 67 2.22 13.38 -7.34
N VAL A 68 2.90 13.08 -6.25
CA VAL A 68 3.20 11.71 -5.84
C VAL A 68 2.88 11.60 -4.36
N LEU A 69 2.06 10.61 -4.03
CA LEU A 69 1.74 10.22 -2.68
C LEU A 69 2.31 8.83 -2.46
N GLU A 70 2.90 8.59 -1.29
CA GLU A 70 3.45 7.29 -0.93
C GLU A 70 2.94 6.86 0.44
N ARG A 71 2.79 5.56 0.64
CA ARG A 71 2.60 4.96 1.96
C ARG A 71 3.36 3.66 2.08
N ASN A 72 3.94 3.44 3.25
CA ASN A 72 4.63 2.20 3.59
C ASN A 72 3.66 1.25 4.27
N LEU A 73 3.44 0.09 3.66
CA LEU A 73 2.64 -0.99 4.23
C LEU A 73 3.57 -2.01 4.89
N ARG A 74 3.06 -2.84 5.79
CA ARG A 74 3.90 -3.85 6.47
C ARG A 74 4.54 -4.87 5.51
N VAL A 75 3.90 -5.10 4.36
CA VAL A 75 4.29 -6.13 3.36
C VAL A 75 4.58 -5.55 1.97
N GLY A 76 4.94 -4.28 1.90
CA GLY A 76 5.26 -3.57 0.66
C GLY A 76 5.03 -2.06 0.80
N ALA A 77 4.93 -1.35 -0.31
CA ALA A 77 4.59 0.05 -0.33
C ALA A 77 3.57 0.32 -1.43
N GLU A 78 2.85 1.43 -1.32
CA GLU A 78 1.96 1.92 -2.36
C GLU A 78 2.32 3.36 -2.72
N GLN A 79 2.30 3.66 -4.01
CA GLN A 79 2.52 4.99 -4.54
C GLN A 79 1.36 5.37 -5.46
N ARG A 80 0.81 6.57 -5.30
CA ARG A 80 -0.22 7.15 -6.16
C ARG A 80 0.35 8.37 -6.85
N ILE A 81 0.34 8.33 -8.16
CA ILE A 81 0.88 9.37 -9.02
C ILE A 81 -0.29 10.04 -9.72
N SER A 82 -0.54 11.30 -9.38
CA SER A 82 -1.53 12.13 -10.08
C SER A 82 -0.95 12.58 -11.40
N LEU A 83 -1.71 12.37 -12.48
CA LEU A 83 -1.36 12.77 -13.83
C LEU A 83 -2.20 13.98 -14.24
N VAL A 84 -1.73 14.72 -15.25
CA VAL A 84 -2.51 15.81 -15.84
C VAL A 84 -3.84 15.27 -16.39
N ASN A 85 -4.94 15.94 -16.04
CA ASN A 85 -6.26 15.68 -16.60
C ASN A 85 -6.75 16.95 -17.31
N THR A 86 -6.80 16.90 -18.64
CA THR A 86 -7.28 18.00 -19.51
C THR A 86 -8.71 17.76 -20.00
N THR A 87 -9.40 16.79 -19.42
CA THR A 87 -10.77 16.39 -19.81
C THR A 87 -11.77 16.82 -18.74
N THR A 88 -13.05 16.85 -19.11
CA THR A 88 -14.16 17.10 -18.18
C THR A 88 -14.70 15.82 -17.54
N VAL A 89 -14.04 14.67 -17.77
CA VAL A 89 -14.47 13.37 -17.24
C VAL A 89 -14.24 13.32 -15.74
N GLN A 90 -15.28 12.92 -14.99
CA GLN A 90 -15.21 12.78 -13.53
C GLN A 90 -14.09 11.84 -13.09
N GLY A 91 -13.34 12.26 -12.06
CA GLY A 91 -12.24 11.52 -11.47
C GLY A 91 -10.88 11.94 -12.02
N ASP A 92 -9.84 11.69 -11.22
CA ASP A 92 -8.48 12.09 -11.56
C ASP A 92 -7.82 11.11 -12.52
N ASN A 93 -6.90 11.61 -13.35
CA ASN A 93 -5.95 10.73 -14.01
C ASN A 93 -4.92 10.31 -12.96
N VAL A 94 -4.80 9.01 -12.74
CA VAL A 94 -4.00 8.47 -11.66
C VAL A 94 -3.34 7.17 -12.09
N MET A 95 -2.06 7.04 -11.75
CA MET A 95 -1.35 5.78 -11.76
C MET A 95 -1.12 5.34 -10.31
N MET A 96 -1.57 4.14 -9.98
CA MET A 96 -1.39 3.55 -8.67
C MET A 96 -0.44 2.37 -8.78
N LEU A 97 0.58 2.35 -7.94
CA LEU A 97 1.63 1.34 -7.93
C LEU A 97 1.66 0.70 -6.57
N ARG A 98 1.80 -0.62 -6.52
CA ARG A 98 1.87 -1.36 -5.27
C ARG A 98 2.93 -2.43 -5.34
N THR A 99 3.92 -2.34 -4.46
CA THR A 99 4.96 -3.34 -4.33
C THR A 99 4.59 -4.41 -3.33
N ARG A 100 5.14 -5.62 -3.51
CA ARG A 100 5.01 -6.73 -2.57
C ARG A 100 6.34 -7.43 -2.40
N ASN A 101 6.64 -7.84 -1.17
CA ASN A 101 7.82 -8.64 -0.89
C ASN A 101 7.72 -9.98 -1.66
N GLY A 102 8.84 -10.43 -2.22
CA GLY A 102 8.90 -11.66 -3.01
C GLY A 102 8.81 -12.89 -2.11
N GLY A 103 7.68 -13.59 -2.13
CA GLY A 103 7.55 -14.98 -1.67
C GLY A 103 7.14 -15.87 -2.84
N MET A 104 7.16 -17.20 -2.68
CA MET A 104 6.81 -18.16 -3.74
C MET A 104 5.42 -17.90 -4.37
N SER A 105 4.48 -17.33 -3.60
CA SER A 105 3.13 -16.93 -4.04
C SER A 105 3.07 -15.57 -4.74
N SER A 106 4.13 -14.75 -4.67
CA SER A 106 4.15 -13.40 -5.27
C SER A 106 4.30 -13.41 -6.79
N TYR A 107 4.81 -14.50 -7.35
CA TYR A 107 5.04 -14.73 -8.79
C TYR A 107 3.83 -15.30 -9.55
N GLY A 108 2.65 -15.35 -8.93
CA GLY A 108 1.43 -15.82 -9.60
C GLY A 108 1.04 -14.96 -10.81
N ARG A 109 0.04 -15.42 -11.59
CA ARG A 109 -0.54 -14.61 -12.68
C ARG A 109 -1.17 -13.32 -12.15
N LEU A 110 -1.23 -12.30 -13.00
CA LEU A 110 -2.03 -11.10 -12.73
C LEU A 110 -3.51 -11.51 -12.70
N ARG A 111 -4.22 -11.22 -11.60
CA ARG A 111 -5.65 -11.48 -11.44
C ARG A 111 -6.36 -10.15 -11.27
N PHE A 112 -7.24 -9.83 -12.21
CA PHE A 112 -7.94 -8.54 -12.27
C PHE A 112 -8.70 -8.25 -10.98
N GLU A 113 -9.45 -9.22 -10.47
CA GLU A 113 -10.29 -9.09 -9.29
C GLU A 113 -9.46 -8.83 -8.02
N ASP A 114 -8.29 -9.47 -7.92
CA ASP A 114 -7.35 -9.27 -6.82
C ASP A 114 -6.71 -7.87 -6.87
N ILE A 115 -6.52 -7.30 -8.07
CA ILE A 115 -6.00 -5.94 -8.22
C ILE A 115 -7.09 -4.92 -7.90
N VAL A 116 -8.27 -5.05 -8.48
CA VAL A 116 -9.40 -4.13 -8.29
C VAL A 116 -9.79 -4.01 -6.81
N SER A 117 -9.89 -5.15 -6.11
CA SER A 117 -10.22 -5.17 -4.68
C SER A 117 -9.20 -4.41 -3.83
N ARG A 118 -7.91 -4.44 -4.19
CA ARG A 118 -6.84 -3.74 -3.46
C ARG A 118 -6.81 -2.24 -3.68
N PHE A 119 -7.33 -1.76 -4.81
CA PHE A 119 -7.36 -0.33 -5.12
C PHE A 119 -8.71 0.33 -4.77
N GLY A 120 -9.60 -0.39 -4.08
CA GLY A 120 -10.88 0.14 -3.60
C GLY A 120 -12.00 0.12 -4.65
N GLY A 121 -11.87 -0.72 -5.68
CA GLY A 121 -12.86 -0.86 -6.75
C GLY A 121 -12.44 -0.22 -8.07
N LEU A 122 -13.38 -0.22 -9.03
CA LEU A 122 -13.15 0.31 -10.37
C LEU A 122 -13.52 1.80 -10.43
N PRO A 123 -12.64 2.65 -11.02
CA PRO A 123 -12.94 4.07 -11.17
C PRO A 123 -13.95 4.29 -12.30
N TYR A 124 -14.67 5.41 -12.25
CA TYR A 124 -15.45 5.88 -13.40
C TYR A 124 -14.53 6.13 -14.62
N PRO A 125 -14.94 5.77 -15.86
CA PRO A 125 -16.23 5.21 -16.27
C PRO A 125 -16.28 3.66 -16.32
N PHE A 126 -15.34 2.99 -15.67
CA PHE A 126 -15.12 1.54 -15.75
C PHE A 126 -15.84 0.72 -14.67
N THR A 127 -16.89 1.24 -14.05
CA THR A 127 -17.51 0.66 -12.85
C THR A 127 -18.06 -0.75 -13.03
N ASN A 128 -18.29 -1.18 -14.27
CA ASN A 128 -18.90 -2.47 -14.61
C ASN A 128 -17.97 -3.42 -15.39
N LEU A 129 -16.65 -3.14 -15.44
CA LEU A 129 -15.72 -4.02 -16.14
C LEU A 129 -15.52 -5.36 -15.42
N THR A 130 -15.36 -6.40 -16.21
CA THR A 130 -14.94 -7.74 -15.80
C THR A 130 -13.59 -8.10 -16.41
N SER A 131 -12.96 -9.17 -15.93
CA SER A 131 -11.70 -9.66 -16.51
C SER A 131 -11.82 -10.05 -17.99
N GLY A 132 -13.01 -10.46 -18.44
CA GLY A 132 -13.28 -10.80 -19.85
C GLY A 132 -13.32 -9.60 -20.79
N ASP A 133 -13.49 -8.38 -20.26
CA ASP A 133 -13.54 -7.14 -21.05
C ASP A 133 -12.15 -6.57 -21.35
N LEU A 134 -11.11 -7.13 -20.73
CA LEU A 134 -9.74 -6.66 -20.89
C LEU A 134 -9.11 -7.19 -22.18
N GLN A 135 -8.53 -6.26 -22.93
CA GLN A 135 -7.63 -6.54 -24.03
C GLN A 135 -6.21 -6.78 -23.51
N VAL A 136 -5.44 -7.56 -24.26
CA VAL A 136 -4.03 -7.84 -23.96
C VAL A 136 -3.15 -7.10 -24.97
N GLY A 137 -2.13 -6.42 -24.48
CA GLY A 137 -1.07 -5.84 -25.29
C GLY A 137 0.30 -6.27 -24.79
N ASP A 138 1.33 -6.03 -25.59
CA ASP A 138 2.74 -6.25 -25.25
C ASP A 138 3.58 -5.13 -25.88
N ASP A 139 4.60 -4.67 -25.18
CA ASP A 139 5.50 -3.59 -25.64
C ASP A 139 6.98 -3.97 -25.55
N GLY A 140 7.28 -5.27 -25.58
CA GLY A 140 8.64 -5.82 -25.54
C GLY A 140 9.21 -6.00 -24.13
N SER A 141 8.69 -5.27 -23.11
CA SER A 141 9.04 -5.53 -21.70
C SER A 141 7.96 -6.32 -20.96
N GLY A 142 7.09 -7.02 -21.69
CA GLY A 142 6.06 -7.89 -21.15
C GLY A 142 4.65 -7.35 -21.33
N SER A 143 3.69 -8.21 -20.99
CA SER A 143 2.29 -7.96 -21.33
C SER A 143 1.61 -7.01 -20.35
N TYR A 144 0.66 -6.24 -20.88
CA TYR A 144 -0.25 -5.39 -20.12
C TYR A 144 -1.69 -5.69 -20.54
N PHE A 145 -2.62 -5.40 -19.63
CA PHE A 145 -4.04 -5.61 -19.83
C PHE A 145 -4.73 -4.27 -19.79
N TRP A 146 -5.74 -4.04 -20.63
CA TRP A 146 -6.41 -2.75 -20.64
C TRP A 146 -7.83 -2.83 -21.18
N ALA A 147 -8.64 -1.85 -20.83
CA ALA A 147 -9.92 -1.57 -21.45
C ALA A 147 -10.01 -0.07 -21.75
N SER A 148 -10.77 0.30 -22.78
CA SER A 148 -11.06 1.69 -23.09
C SER A 148 -12.54 1.98 -23.13
N GLN A 149 -12.87 3.25 -22.90
CA GLN A 149 -14.18 3.81 -23.17
C GLN A 149 -14.01 5.18 -23.82
N THR A 150 -14.84 5.43 -24.84
CA THR A 150 -14.89 6.73 -25.51
C THR A 150 -16.06 7.54 -24.96
N LEU A 151 -15.78 8.76 -24.53
CA LEU A 151 -16.77 9.70 -23.99
C LEU A 151 -16.78 10.97 -24.84
N GLY A 152 -17.97 11.47 -25.18
CA GLY A 152 -18.11 12.73 -25.92
C GLY A 152 -17.44 12.75 -27.31
N GLY A 153 -17.13 11.58 -27.89
CA GLY A 153 -16.59 11.42 -29.24
C GLY A 153 -15.09 11.70 -29.41
N SER A 154 -14.46 12.49 -28.53
CA SER A 154 -13.04 12.87 -28.62
C SER A 154 -12.22 12.51 -27.38
N VAL A 155 -12.86 12.11 -26.28
CA VAL A 155 -12.16 11.71 -25.05
C VAL A 155 -12.06 10.20 -25.00
N SER A 156 -10.83 9.69 -24.94
CA SER A 156 -10.56 8.28 -24.68
C SER A 156 -10.10 8.12 -23.24
N CYS A 157 -10.82 7.31 -22.49
CA CYS A 157 -10.42 6.85 -21.17
C CYS A 157 -9.90 5.43 -21.27
N VAL A 158 -8.84 5.12 -20.53
CA VAL A 158 -8.31 3.76 -20.38
C VAL A 158 -8.19 3.37 -18.91
N LEU A 159 -8.48 2.09 -18.65
CA LEU A 159 -8.07 1.39 -17.44
C LEU A 159 -7.00 0.39 -17.85
N GLY A 160 -5.78 0.60 -17.38
CA GLY A 160 -4.63 -0.24 -17.69
C GLY A 160 -4.12 -0.97 -16.45
N LEU A 161 -3.65 -2.20 -16.63
CA LEU A 161 -3.07 -3.05 -15.61
C LEU A 161 -1.76 -3.64 -16.11
N ARG A 162 -0.73 -3.60 -15.27
CA ARG A 162 0.56 -4.23 -15.56
C ARG A 162 1.21 -4.77 -14.31
N ARG A 163 1.88 -5.91 -14.42
CA ARG A 163 2.79 -6.43 -13.40
C ARG A 163 4.22 -6.28 -13.87
N VAL A 164 5.08 -5.83 -12.97
CA VAL A 164 6.52 -5.74 -13.14
C VAL A 164 7.18 -6.60 -12.08
N ASP A 165 8.26 -7.28 -12.41
CA ASP A 165 9.04 -8.10 -11.48
C ASP A 165 10.51 -7.69 -11.50
N ARG A 166 11.30 -8.28 -10.60
CA ARG A 166 12.75 -8.01 -10.48
C ARG A 166 13.55 -8.36 -11.74
N GLY A 167 13.03 -9.23 -12.61
CA GLY A 167 13.66 -9.55 -13.89
C GLY A 167 13.53 -8.42 -14.90
N MET A 168 12.48 -7.61 -14.79
CA MET A 168 12.26 -6.46 -15.67
C MET A 168 12.98 -5.18 -15.22
N ARG A 169 13.11 -4.95 -13.90
CA ARG A 169 13.87 -3.81 -13.33
C ARG A 169 14.19 -4.00 -11.84
N GLN A 170 15.08 -3.15 -11.33
CA GLN A 170 15.21 -2.96 -9.89
C GLN A 170 13.93 -2.32 -9.33
N LEU A 171 13.31 -3.01 -8.38
CA LEU A 171 12.13 -2.55 -7.66
C LEU A 171 12.54 -1.85 -6.36
N PRO A 172 11.72 -0.92 -5.84
CA PRO A 172 12.04 -0.22 -4.59
C PRO A 172 12.05 -1.18 -3.39
N GLY A 173 13.03 -1.02 -2.49
CA GLY A 173 13.23 -1.87 -1.31
C GLY A 173 13.46 -3.34 -1.67
N ASP A 174 12.88 -4.24 -0.87
CA ASP A 174 12.94 -5.69 -1.10
C ASP A 174 11.75 -6.22 -1.91
N ALA A 175 11.11 -5.37 -2.71
CA ALA A 175 9.96 -5.78 -3.52
C ALA A 175 10.34 -6.84 -4.56
N GLY A 176 9.58 -7.94 -4.62
CA GLY A 176 9.71 -8.98 -5.64
C GLY A 176 8.89 -8.69 -6.90
N VAL A 177 7.76 -7.99 -6.72
CA VAL A 177 6.82 -7.63 -7.78
C VAL A 177 6.20 -6.26 -7.49
N MET A 178 5.81 -5.57 -8.54
CA MET A 178 5.08 -4.30 -8.51
C MET A 178 3.87 -4.39 -9.45
N ASP A 179 2.69 -4.25 -8.88
CA ASP A 179 1.42 -4.18 -9.60
C ASP A 179 1.10 -2.71 -9.89
N ILE A 180 0.72 -2.39 -11.13
CA ILE A 180 0.41 -1.04 -11.61
C ILE A 180 -1.02 -1.03 -12.14
N VAL A 181 -1.78 -0.03 -11.72
CA VAL A 181 -3.11 0.31 -12.26
C VAL A 181 -3.08 1.74 -12.76
N LEU A 182 -3.50 1.95 -14.00
CA LEU A 182 -3.61 3.26 -14.63
C LEU A 182 -5.07 3.55 -14.92
N ARG A 183 -5.57 4.71 -14.47
CA ARG A 183 -6.75 5.35 -15.05
C ARG A 183 -6.32 6.64 -15.70
N ASN A 184 -6.50 6.75 -17.01
CA ASN A 184 -6.11 7.94 -17.75
C ASN A 184 -7.14 8.29 -18.82
N CYS A 185 -7.60 9.54 -18.82
CA CYS A 185 -8.51 10.09 -19.81
C CYS A 185 -7.83 11.25 -20.52
N VAL A 186 -7.81 11.21 -21.85
CA VAL A 186 -7.17 12.22 -22.70
C VAL A 186 -8.09 12.60 -23.86
N ASN A 187 -7.95 13.83 -24.37
CA ASN A 187 -8.51 14.19 -25.66
C ASN A 187 -7.60 13.58 -26.75
N GLY A 188 -7.97 12.43 -27.29
CA GLY A 188 -7.09 11.64 -28.16
C GLY A 188 -7.47 10.17 -28.24
N SER A 189 -6.49 9.33 -28.60
CA SER A 189 -6.67 7.89 -28.75
C SER A 189 -6.48 7.13 -27.43
N ALA A 190 -6.94 5.88 -27.39
CA ALA A 190 -6.66 4.99 -26.26
C ALA A 190 -5.15 4.73 -26.10
N GLN A 191 -4.40 4.70 -27.20
CA GLN A 191 -2.95 4.53 -27.19
C GLN A 191 -2.24 5.70 -26.51
N ASP A 192 -2.68 6.94 -26.78
CA ASP A 192 -2.14 8.13 -26.09
C ASP A 192 -2.42 8.05 -24.58
N ALA A 193 -3.61 7.57 -24.20
CA ALA A 193 -3.98 7.41 -22.81
C ALA A 193 -3.16 6.30 -22.10
N LEU A 194 -2.69 5.29 -22.83
CA LEU A 194 -1.88 4.17 -22.31
C LEU A 194 -0.40 4.49 -22.17
N GLU A 195 0.10 5.59 -22.76
CA GLU A 195 1.52 5.96 -22.76
C GLU A 195 2.19 5.81 -21.37
N PRO A 196 1.60 6.27 -20.25
CA PRO A 196 2.20 6.09 -18.93
C PRO A 196 2.47 4.64 -18.51
N LEU A 197 1.72 3.67 -19.06
CA LEU A 197 1.82 2.24 -18.75
C LEU A 197 2.87 1.51 -19.61
N PHE A 198 3.45 2.18 -20.60
CA PHE A 198 4.44 1.55 -21.47
C PHE A 198 5.82 1.47 -20.81
N SER A 199 6.64 0.59 -21.38
CA SER A 199 8.00 0.26 -20.97
C SER A 199 8.88 1.49 -20.78
N ASN A 200 8.74 2.50 -21.63
CA ASN A 200 9.51 3.75 -21.53
C ASN A 200 9.22 4.55 -20.26
N SER A 201 7.97 4.51 -19.76
CA SER A 201 7.59 5.19 -18.52
C SER A 201 7.90 4.35 -17.28
N ILE A 202 7.86 3.03 -17.40
CA ILE A 202 8.04 2.12 -16.27
C ILE A 202 9.50 1.69 -16.10
N GLY A 203 10.30 1.67 -17.15
CA GLY A 203 11.67 1.15 -17.15
C GLY A 203 12.69 2.06 -16.49
N VAL A 204 12.37 3.33 -16.25
CA VAL A 204 13.29 4.35 -15.73
C VAL A 204 12.65 5.00 -14.51
N ALA A 205 13.31 4.92 -13.34
CA ALA A 205 12.97 5.81 -12.23
C ALA A 205 13.33 7.25 -12.66
N PRO A 206 12.50 8.28 -12.36
CA PRO A 206 12.84 9.64 -12.70
C PRO A 206 14.17 9.98 -12.04
N ILE A 207 15.21 10.12 -12.87
CA ILE A 207 16.45 10.73 -12.42
C ILE A 207 16.04 12.17 -12.11
N ALA A 208 16.29 12.64 -10.88
CA ALA A 208 16.04 14.02 -10.51
C ALA A 208 16.86 14.94 -11.43
N SER A 209 16.25 15.35 -12.55
CA SER A 209 16.80 16.34 -13.44
C SER A 209 16.72 17.67 -12.71
N GLY A 210 17.83 18.12 -12.14
CA GLY A 210 17.99 19.52 -11.79
C GLY A 210 17.73 20.36 -13.04
N SER A 211 17.23 21.59 -12.86
CA SER A 211 16.87 22.53 -13.95
C SER A 211 18.02 22.90 -14.89
N ASN A 212 19.21 22.37 -14.66
CA ASN A 212 20.40 22.55 -15.47
C ASN A 212 20.81 21.13 -15.85
N GLY A 213 20.87 20.80 -17.14
CA GLY A 213 21.06 19.44 -17.69
C GLY A 213 22.37 18.70 -17.34
N GLU A 214 22.81 18.76 -16.09
CA GLU A 214 23.76 17.86 -15.47
C GLU A 214 23.01 16.61 -14.99
N SER A 215 23.13 15.54 -15.76
CA SER A 215 22.85 14.19 -15.26
C SER A 215 23.88 13.89 -14.16
N ARG A 216 23.52 14.15 -12.90
CA ARG A 216 24.36 13.73 -11.77
C ARG A 216 24.20 12.22 -11.64
N MET A 217 25.17 11.49 -12.17
CA MET A 217 25.40 10.09 -11.81
C MET A 217 25.68 10.05 -10.30
N LEU A 218 24.64 9.90 -9.49
CA LEU A 218 24.77 9.56 -8.09
C LEU A 218 25.26 8.12 -8.04
N SER A 219 26.54 7.94 -7.72
CA SER A 219 27.13 6.62 -7.48
C SER A 219 26.31 5.86 -6.42
N PRO A 220 26.04 4.56 -6.59
CA PRO A 220 25.25 3.76 -5.65
C PRO A 220 25.92 3.53 -4.27
N LEU A 221 27.13 4.06 -4.05
CA LEU A 221 27.95 3.84 -2.86
C LEU A 221 28.04 5.04 -1.90
N ALA A 222 27.32 6.14 -2.15
CA ALA A 222 27.28 7.29 -1.25
C ALA A 222 26.25 7.10 -0.11
N ALA A 223 26.40 6.03 0.66
CA ALA A 223 25.79 5.96 1.99
C ALA A 223 26.65 6.77 2.98
N PRO A 224 26.06 7.58 3.88
CA PRO A 224 26.85 8.34 4.84
C PRO A 224 27.47 7.40 5.87
N THR A 225 28.81 7.29 5.89
CA THR A 225 29.52 6.76 7.06
C THR A 225 29.42 7.78 8.17
N ALA A 226 28.49 7.57 9.10
CA ALA A 226 28.51 8.26 10.37
C ALA A 226 29.77 7.84 11.17
N GLY A 227 30.52 8.83 11.65
CA GLY A 227 31.33 8.69 12.87
C GLY A 227 32.85 8.70 12.68
N LEU A 228 33.45 9.88 12.93
CA LEU A 228 34.45 10.07 13.99
C LEU A 228 34.80 11.56 14.08
N VAL A 229 34.18 12.26 15.03
CA VAL A 229 34.64 13.57 15.50
C VAL A 229 35.90 13.33 16.33
N ALA A 230 37.06 13.71 15.82
CA ALA A 230 38.26 13.81 16.63
C ALA A 230 38.22 15.14 17.38
N ILE A 231 38.09 15.06 18.71
CA ILE A 231 38.27 16.19 19.62
C ILE A 231 39.77 16.26 19.93
N THR A 232 40.49 17.23 19.39
CA THR A 232 41.88 17.47 19.79
C THR A 232 41.90 18.48 20.95
N PRO A 233 42.53 18.15 22.09
CA PRO A 233 42.54 19.01 23.27
C PRO A 233 43.52 20.18 23.13
N ALA A 234 43.22 21.25 23.86
CA ALA A 234 44.01 22.44 24.00
C ALA A 234 45.37 22.17 24.67
N SER A 235 46.42 22.81 24.17
CA SER A 235 47.66 23.06 24.92
C SER A 235 48.10 24.49 24.66
N GLY A 236 48.12 25.30 25.72
CA GLY A 236 48.66 26.67 25.74
C GLY A 236 50.20 26.71 25.79
N PRO A 237 50.79 27.72 26.44
CA PRO A 237 51.48 28.82 25.76
C PRO A 237 53.01 28.79 25.91
N SER A 238 53.70 29.66 25.16
CA SER A 238 55.07 30.24 25.33
C SER A 238 55.75 30.34 23.95
N GLN A 239 56.46 31.41 23.54
CA GLN A 239 57.03 32.59 24.17
C GLN A 239 56.87 33.80 23.25
#